data_AF-A0A2H9QTQ2-F1
#
_entry.id   AF-A0A2H9QTQ2-F1
#
_cell.length_a   1.000
_cell.length_b   1.000
_cell.length_c   1.000
_cell.angle_alpha   90.00
_cell.angle_beta   90.00
_cell.angle_gamma   90.00
#
_symmetry.space_group_name_H-M   'P 1'
#
loop_
_entity.id
_entity.type
_entity.pdbx_description
1 polymer ?
#
loop_
_entity_poly.entity_id
_entity_poly.type
_entity_poly.pdbx_seq_one_letter_code
_entity_poly.pdbx_strand_id
1 'polypeptide(L)'
;AGKMIRLEVTLPEGFRTKVSEDKINEKLKNAFYYDIRWVEKKGEKIGLISFTTNPYDLLREFIELNYAKNPRKDELLNEGSNILKEVLE
;
A
#
# COMPACT_ATOMS: atom_id res chain seq x y z
N ALA A 1 -37.22 -17.12 4.60
CA ALA A 1 -36.81 -15.80 4.08
C ALA A 1 -35.28 -15.74 4.06
N GLY A 2 -34.68 -15.50 2.90
CA GLY A 2 -33.23 -15.42 2.74
C GLY A 2 -32.69 -14.04 3.11
N LYS A 3 -31.52 -13.99 3.77
CA LYS A 3 -30.89 -12.72 4.16
C LYS A 3 -29.98 -12.23 3.03
N MET A 4 -30.07 -10.95 2.69
CA MET A 4 -29.08 -10.24 1.86
C MET A 4 -28.05 -9.59 2.77
N ILE A 5 -26.77 -9.78 2.47
CA ILE A 5 -25.66 -9.28 3.30
C ILE A 5 -24.70 -8.48 2.43
N ARG A 6 -24.45 -7.22 2.78
CA ARG A 6 -23.34 -6.45 2.20
C ARG A 6 -22.23 -6.34 3.23
N LEU A 7 -21.04 -6.80 2.87
CA LEU A 7 -19.86 -6.71 3.70
C LEU A 7 -18.90 -5.69 3.09
N GLU A 8 -18.63 -4.62 3.82
CA GLU A 8 -17.62 -3.64 3.43
C GLU A 8 -16.41 -3.80 4.34
N VAL A 9 -15.25 -4.07 3.74
CA VAL A 9 -14.02 -4.32 4.47
C VAL A 9 -13.02 -3.23 4.11
N THR A 10 -12.74 -2.38 5.09
CA THR A 10 -11.71 -1.34 4.97
C THR A 10 -10.39 -1.88 5.50
N LEU A 11 -9.36 -1.90 4.66
CA LEU A 11 -8.03 -2.45 4.99
C LEU A 11 -6.93 -1.48 4.57
N PRO A 12 -5.76 -1.49 5.24
CA PRO A 12 -4.57 -0.86 4.68
C PRO A 12 -4.18 -1.48 3.33
N GLU A 13 -3.54 -0.67 2.47
CA GLU A 13 -3.00 -1.12 1.19
C GLU A 13 -2.13 -2.39 1.35
N GLY A 14 -2.36 -3.40 0.51
CA GLY A 14 -1.61 -4.65 0.52
C GLY A 14 -2.01 -5.66 1.60
N PHE A 15 -2.92 -5.33 2.53
CA PHE A 15 -3.42 -6.29 3.52
C PHE A 15 -4.54 -7.18 3.00
N ARG A 16 -5.10 -6.91 1.81
CA ARG A 16 -6.13 -7.74 1.19
C ARG A 16 -5.70 -9.20 1.05
N THR A 17 -4.44 -9.46 0.72
CA THR A 17 -3.88 -10.81 0.58
C THR A 17 -3.82 -11.60 1.89
N LYS A 18 -3.97 -10.93 3.05
CA LYS A 18 -4.04 -11.58 4.37
C LYS A 18 -5.46 -12.00 4.74
N VAL A 19 -6.46 -11.59 3.96
CA VAL A 19 -7.86 -11.96 4.20
C VAL A 19 -8.20 -13.18 3.35
N SER A 20 -8.65 -14.25 3.99
CA SER A 20 -9.08 -15.47 3.31
C SER A 20 -10.52 -15.29 2.81
N GLU A 21 -10.67 -15.12 1.49
CA GLU A 21 -11.99 -15.04 0.85
C GLU A 21 -12.78 -16.35 1.04
N ASP A 22 -12.10 -17.51 1.06
CA ASP A 22 -12.74 -18.82 1.30
C ASP A 22 -13.46 -18.90 2.65
N LYS A 23 -12.85 -18.36 3.72
CA LYS A 23 -13.47 -18.30 5.05
C LYS A 23 -14.67 -17.36 5.08
N ILE A 24 -14.65 -16.30 4.29
CA ILE A 24 -15.78 -15.37 4.16
C ILE A 24 -16.94 -16.08 3.44
N ASN A 25 -16.63 -16.77 2.34
CA ASN A 25 -17.61 -17.53 1.55
C ASN A 25 -18.25 -18.64 2.39
N GLU A 26 -17.47 -19.36 3.20
CA GLU A 26 -18.00 -20.39 4.10
C GLU A 26 -18.98 -19.81 5.13
N LYS A 27 -18.67 -18.64 5.70
CA LYS A 27 -19.56 -17.96 6.67
C LYS A 27 -20.82 -17.40 6.02
N LEU A 28 -20.74 -16.97 4.76
CA LEU A 28 -21.84 -16.38 4.02
C LEU A 28 -22.62 -17.40 3.17
N LYS A 29 -22.26 -18.70 3.23
CA LYS A 29 -22.86 -19.76 2.40
C LYS A 29 -24.38 -19.91 2.52
N ASN A 30 -24.94 -19.50 3.66
CA ASN A 30 -26.39 -19.57 3.94
C ASN A 30 -27.11 -18.26 3.60
N ALA A 31 -26.41 -17.23 3.15
CA ALA A 31 -27.01 -15.99 2.68
C ALA A 31 -27.67 -16.23 1.32
N PHE A 32 -28.80 -15.58 1.08
CA PHE A 32 -29.46 -15.63 -0.23
C PHE A 32 -28.65 -14.89 -1.30
N TYR A 33 -27.97 -13.83 -0.87
CA TYR A 33 -27.05 -13.06 -1.70
C TYR A 33 -26.07 -12.33 -0.79
N TYR A 34 -24.82 -12.19 -1.24
CA TYR A 34 -23.87 -11.31 -0.59
C TYR A 34 -23.00 -10.53 -1.60
N ASP A 35 -22.64 -9.31 -1.22
CA ASP A 35 -21.69 -8.44 -1.94
C ASP A 35 -20.54 -8.09 -0.98
N ILE A 36 -19.29 -8.19 -1.47
CA ILE A 36 -18.09 -7.84 -0.69
C ILE A 36 -17.42 -6.66 -1.37
N ARG A 37 -17.34 -5.53 -0.67
CA ARG A 37 -16.63 -4.35 -1.13
C ARG A 37 -15.35 -4.17 -0.34
N TRP A 38 -14.24 -4.12 -1.07
CA TRP A 38 -12.92 -3.83 -0.52
C TRP A 38 -12.65 -2.33 -0.64
N VAL A 39 -12.36 -1.69 0.49
CA VAL A 39 -11.94 -0.30 0.54
C VAL A 39 -10.50 -0.28 1.02
N GLU A 40 -9.57 0.04 0.14
CA GLU A 40 -8.18 0.21 0.54
C GLU A 40 -7.98 1.61 1.12
N LYS A 41 -7.72 1.67 2.42
CA LYS A 41 -7.23 2.88 3.08
C LYS A 41 -5.76 3.00 2.74
N LYS A 42 -5.45 3.88 1.79
CA LYS A 42 -4.09 4.39 1.64
C LYS A 42 -3.72 5.04 2.96
N GLY A 43 -2.85 4.39 3.73
CA GLY A 43 -2.21 5.07 4.84
C GLY A 43 -1.48 6.28 4.28
N GLU A 44 -1.51 7.41 4.99
CA GLU A 44 -0.44 8.39 4.77
C GLU A 44 0.85 7.58 4.85
N LYS A 45 1.62 7.61 3.76
CA LYS A 45 2.96 7.04 3.77
C LYS A 45 3.83 7.98 4.58
N ILE A 46 3.54 8.08 5.87
CA ILE A 46 4.49 8.46 6.89
C ILE A 46 5.41 7.24 6.97
N GLY A 47 6.22 7.06 5.91
CA GLY A 47 7.42 6.27 6.04
C GLY A 47 8.11 6.81 7.27
N LEU A 48 8.52 5.91 8.18
CA LEU A 48 9.39 6.27 9.29
C LEU A 48 10.36 7.31 8.76
N ILE A 49 10.24 8.55 9.24
CA ILE A 49 11.27 9.55 9.03
C ILE A 49 12.44 8.92 9.79
N SER A 50 13.32 8.24 9.06
CA SER A 50 14.63 7.91 9.60
C SER A 50 15.16 9.22 10.18
N PHE A 51 15.74 9.15 11.37
CA PHE A 51 16.30 10.32 12.06
C PHE A 51 17.53 10.90 11.33
N THR A 52 17.61 10.76 10.01
CA THR A 52 18.63 11.30 9.13
C THR A 52 18.17 12.65 8.58
N THR A 53 19.02 13.65 8.73
CA THR A 53 18.90 14.93 8.03
C THR A 53 19.53 14.90 6.65
N ASN A 54 20.11 13.77 6.23
CA ASN A 54 20.73 13.63 4.91
C ASN A 54 19.65 13.45 3.83
N PRO A 55 19.48 14.41 2.91
CA PRO A 55 18.45 14.34 1.87
C PRO A 55 18.59 13.12 0.94
N TYR A 56 19.82 12.64 0.72
CA TYR A 56 20.08 11.47 -0.12
C TYR A 56 19.59 10.17 0.53
N ASP A 57 19.74 10.03 1.85
CA ASP A 57 19.24 8.87 2.58
C ASP A 57 17.71 8.85 2.60
N LEU A 58 17.08 10.02 2.79
CA LEU A 58 15.63 10.17 2.72
C LEU A 58 15.08 9.78 1.33
N LEU A 59 15.74 10.21 0.26
CA LEU A 59 15.36 9.83 -1.10
C LEU A 59 15.46 8.31 -1.29
N ARG A 60 16.56 7.70 -0.88
CA ARG A 60 16.77 6.24 -1.01
C ARG A 60 15.71 5.46 -0.26
N GLU A 61 15.43 5.82 0.99
CA GLU A 61 14.41 5.16 1.80
C GLU A 61 13.01 5.34 1.22
N PHE A 62 12.70 6.55 0.74
CA PHE A 62 11.44 6.80 0.07
C PHE A 62 11.28 5.90 -1.16
N ILE A 63 12.29 5.81 -2.02
CA ILE A 63 12.25 4.95 -3.20
C ILE A 63 12.16 3.47 -2.82
N GLU A 64 12.87 3.02 -1.78
CA GLU A 64 12.79 1.63 -1.30
C GLU A 64 11.37 1.29 -0.79
N LEU A 65 10.81 2.13 0.09
CA LEU A 65 9.50 1.88 0.69
C LEU A 65 8.35 1.91 -0.32
N ASN A 66 8.49 2.70 -1.39
CA ASN A 66 7.41 2.98 -2.33
C ASN A 66 7.54 2.24 -3.66
N TYR A 67 8.77 1.97 -4.08
CA TYR A 67 9.09 1.57 -5.44
C TYR A 67 10.14 0.44 -5.50
N ALA A 68 10.37 -0.30 -4.40
CA ALA A 68 11.33 -1.43 -4.37
C ALA A 68 11.15 -2.44 -5.52
N LYS A 69 9.92 -2.69 -5.96
CA LYS A 69 9.59 -3.63 -7.06
C LYS A 69 9.40 -2.94 -8.43
N ASN A 70 9.60 -1.63 -8.51
CA ASN A 70 9.41 -0.89 -9.76
C ASN A 70 10.63 -1.13 -10.69
N PRO A 71 10.43 -1.51 -11.96
CA PRO A 71 11.54 -1.72 -12.90
C PRO A 71 12.38 -0.46 -13.15
N ARG A 72 11.85 0.73 -12.88
CA ARG A 72 12.54 2.03 -13.00
C ARG A 72 13.14 2.53 -11.68
N LYS A 73 13.23 1.70 -10.64
CA LYS A 73 13.73 2.09 -9.32
C LYS A 73 15.10 2.80 -9.40
N ASP A 74 16.04 2.22 -10.15
CA ASP A 74 17.40 2.75 -10.24
C ASP A 74 17.45 4.07 -11.04
N GLU A 75 16.60 4.23 -12.06
CA GLU A 75 16.44 5.50 -12.77
C GLU A 75 15.92 6.59 -11.83
N LEU A 76 14.87 6.30 -11.05
CA LEU A 76 14.29 7.24 -10.10
C LEU A 76 15.28 7.66 -9.02
N LEU A 77 16.14 6.73 -8.57
CA LEU A 77 17.18 7.01 -7.60
C LEU A 77 18.25 7.94 -8.18
N ASN A 78 18.68 7.69 -9.43
CA ASN A 78 19.68 8.51 -10.11
C ASN A 78 19.15 9.91 -10.44
N GLU A 79 17.95 10.00 -11.03
CA GLU A 79 17.31 11.29 -11.34
C GLU A 79 17.11 12.12 -10.07
N GLY A 80 16.57 11.51 -9.01
CA GLY A 80 16.38 12.20 -7.73
C GLY A 80 17.69 12.65 -7.10
N SER A 81 18.76 11.85 -7.20
CA SER A 81 20.08 12.21 -6.65
C SER A 81 20.71 13.37 -7.40
N ASN A 82 20.55 13.42 -8.73
CA ASN A 82 21.05 14.54 -9.53
C ASN A 82 20.31 15.84 -9.19
N ILE A 83 18.98 15.80 -9.03
CA ILE A 83 18.19 16.96 -8.62
C ILE A 83 18.63 17.43 -7.23
N LEU A 84 18.82 16.52 -6.28
CA LEU A 84 19.32 16.89 -4.94
C LEU A 84 20.70 17.55 -5.01
N LYS A 85 21.59 17.04 -5.88
CA LYS A 85 22.91 17.64 -6.09
C LYS A 85 22.80 19.07 -6.62
N GLU A 86 21.98 19.29 -7.65
CA GLU A 86 21.78 20.63 -8.25
C GLU A 86 21.21 21.67 -7.28
N VAL A 87 20.43 21.23 -6.29
CA VAL A 87 19.78 22.14 -5.34
C VAL A 87 20.64 22.39 -4.09
N LEU A 88 21.53 21.46 -3.73
CA LEU A 88 22.36 21.53 -2.53
C LEU A 88 23.78 22.08 -2.79
N GLU A 89 24.23 22.11 -4.05
CA GLU A 89 25.48 22.76 -4.50
C GLU A 89 25.23 24.19 -5.01
#